data_AF-A0A4Z0V3T0-F1
#
_entry.id   AF-A0A4Z0V3T0-F1
#
_cell.length_a   1.000
_cell.length_b   1.000
_cell.length_c   1.000
_cell.angle_alpha   90.00
_cell.angle_beta   90.00
_cell.angle_gamma   90.00
#
_symmetry.space_group_name_H-M   'P 1'
#
loop_
_entity.id
_entity.type
_entity.pdbx_description
1 polymer ?
#
loop_
_entity_poly.entity_id
_entity_poly.type
_entity_poly.pdbx_seq_one_letter_code
_entity_poly.pdbx_strand_id
1 'polypeptide(L)'
;MDRDIAAYYISGKEIVKHVRESLDFSQDIFVLVERFNNQREQVAIASKAGETAGRRYSANVETFMIGKLSVLDLNDSHIRNDESRCDYINQLFQYWYYYYQLRSLTLTDPCTGRPLTSEIYRLVR
;
A
#
# COMPACT_ATOMS: atom_id res chain seq x y z
N MET A 1 -40.99 30.64 -19.58
CA MET A 1 -41.56 29.53 -18.79
C MET A 1 -40.78 28.24 -19.03
N ASP A 2 -40.60 27.73 -20.25
CA ASP A 2 -39.82 26.49 -20.50
C ASP A 2 -38.31 26.60 -20.23
N ARG A 3 -37.69 27.77 -20.49
CA ARG A 3 -36.25 27.96 -20.24
C ARG A 3 -35.88 27.91 -18.76
N ASP A 4 -36.77 28.36 -17.87
CA ASP A 4 -36.52 28.40 -16.42
C ASP A 4 -36.63 27.01 -15.79
N ILE A 5 -37.55 26.18 -16.28
CA ILE A 5 -37.69 24.77 -15.87
C ILE A 5 -36.47 23.97 -16.34
N ALA A 6 -36.01 24.18 -17.57
CA ALA A 6 -34.79 23.54 -18.08
C ALA A 6 -33.54 23.95 -17.27
N ALA A 7 -33.40 25.25 -16.93
CA ALA A 7 -32.30 25.74 -16.10
C ALA A 7 -32.33 25.14 -14.68
N TYR A 8 -33.51 25.03 -14.06
CA TYR A 8 -33.67 24.38 -12.76
C TYR A 8 -33.29 22.90 -12.80
N TYR A 9 -33.70 22.18 -13.85
CA TYR A 9 -33.38 20.75 -13.99
C TYR A 9 -31.89 20.51 -14.27
N ILE A 10 -31.24 21.37 -15.06
CA ILE A 10 -29.79 21.34 -15.29
C ILE A 10 -29.05 21.63 -13.97
N SER A 11 -29.45 22.66 -13.24
CA SER A 11 -28.88 22.99 -11.93
C SER A 11 -29.04 21.84 -10.93
N GLY A 12 -30.21 21.20 -10.87
CA GLY A 12 -30.43 20.01 -10.04
C GLY A 12 -29.53 18.84 -10.41
N LYS A 13 -29.31 18.59 -11.71
CA LYS A 13 -28.36 17.55 -12.18
C LYS A 13 -26.91 17.89 -11.82
N GLU A 14 -26.50 19.15 -11.94
CA GLU A 14 -25.16 19.62 -11.57
C GLU A 14 -24.90 19.41 -10.07
N ILE A 15 -25.88 19.77 -9.22
CA ILE A 15 -25.80 19.57 -7.77
C ILE A 15 -25.65 18.09 -7.43
N VAL A 16 -26.50 17.23 -8.00
CA VAL A 16 -26.43 15.78 -7.75
C VAL A 16 -25.09 15.21 -8.19
N LYS A 17 -24.54 15.69 -9.32
CA LYS A 17 -23.21 15.30 -9.80
C LYS A 17 -22.11 15.69 -8.80
N HIS A 18 -22.09 16.94 -8.34
CA HIS A 18 -21.08 17.40 -7.37
C HIS A 18 -21.18 16.70 -6.01
N VAL A 19 -22.39 16.43 -5.53
CA VAL A 19 -22.61 15.65 -4.30
C VAL A 19 -22.05 14.25 -4.46
N ARG A 20 -22.29 13.61 -5.62
CA ARG A 20 -21.75 12.28 -5.91
C ARG A 20 -20.22 12.28 -5.98
N GLU A 21 -19.63 13.22 -6.70
CA GLU A 21 -18.16 13.36 -6.79
C GLU A 21 -17.52 13.54 -5.41
N SER A 22 -18.15 14.32 -4.53
CA SER A 22 -17.68 14.52 -3.16
C SER A 22 -17.78 13.26 -2.30
N LEU A 23 -18.84 12.47 -2.49
CA LEU A 23 -19.02 11.18 -1.81
C LEU A 23 -17.99 10.16 -2.27
N ASP A 24 -17.82 10.01 -3.59
CA ASP A 24 -16.84 9.09 -4.20
C ASP A 24 -15.43 9.44 -3.71
N PHE A 25 -15.07 10.72 -3.69
CA PHE A 25 -13.79 11.20 -3.16
C PHE A 25 -13.59 10.86 -1.68
N SER A 26 -14.61 11.06 -0.85
CA SER A 26 -14.53 10.75 0.59
C SER A 26 -14.36 9.24 0.82
N GLN A 27 -15.01 8.42 0.01
CA GLN A 27 -14.91 6.97 0.07
C GLN A 27 -13.53 6.48 -0.38
N ASP A 28 -12.98 7.05 -1.44
CA ASP A 28 -11.63 6.75 -1.91
C ASP A 28 -10.57 7.08 -0.85
N ILE A 29 -10.70 8.22 -0.16
CA ILE A 29 -9.82 8.58 0.96
C ILE A 29 -9.95 7.57 2.10
N PHE A 30 -11.19 7.18 2.47
CA PHE A 30 -11.41 6.22 3.54
C PHE A 30 -10.72 4.89 3.26
N VAL A 31 -10.92 4.34 2.05
CA VAL A 31 -10.28 3.10 1.60
C VAL A 31 -8.76 3.24 1.58
N LEU A 32 -8.23 4.38 1.13
CA LEU A 32 -6.79 4.63 1.09
C LEU A 32 -6.18 4.66 2.49
N VAL A 33 -6.83 5.31 3.46
CA VAL A 33 -6.37 5.34 4.86
C VAL A 33 -6.39 3.94 5.47
N GLU A 34 -7.44 3.16 5.23
CA GLU A 34 -7.53 1.78 5.70
C GLU A 34 -6.39 0.93 5.12
N ARG A 35 -6.15 1.02 3.81
CA ARG A 35 -5.05 0.32 3.14
C ARG A 35 -3.70 0.73 3.72
N PHE A 36 -3.44 2.02 3.89
CA PHE A 36 -2.19 2.52 4.47
C PHE A 36 -1.95 1.97 5.88
N ASN A 37 -2.99 2.01 6.73
CA ASN A 37 -2.90 1.51 8.10
C ASN A 37 -2.58 0.01 8.14
N ASN A 38 -3.23 -0.78 7.30
CA ASN A 38 -3.00 -2.22 7.20
C ASN A 38 -1.63 -2.55 6.57
N GLN A 39 -1.13 -1.71 5.67
CA GLN A 39 0.08 -1.98 4.91
C GLN A 39 1.33 -2.07 5.80
N ARG A 40 1.38 -1.32 6.90
CA ARG A 40 2.49 -1.42 7.88
C ARG A 40 2.60 -2.81 8.48
N GLU A 41 1.46 -3.44 8.79
CA GLU A 41 1.43 -4.81 9.31
C GLU A 41 1.83 -5.82 8.23
N GLN A 42 1.39 -5.63 6.99
CA GLN A 42 1.77 -6.49 5.86
C GLN A 42 3.29 -6.50 5.62
N VAL A 43 3.96 -5.36 5.74
CA VAL A 43 5.43 -5.29 5.68
C VAL A 43 6.08 -6.13 6.78
N ALA A 44 5.56 -6.06 8.01
CA ALA A 44 6.09 -6.81 9.14
C ALA A 44 5.88 -8.33 8.96
N ILE A 45 4.69 -8.73 8.50
CA ILE A 45 4.36 -10.13 8.19
C ILE A 45 5.29 -10.66 7.09
N ALA A 46 5.44 -9.93 5.98
CA ALA A 46 6.29 -10.34 4.86
C ALA A 46 7.76 -10.46 5.28
N SER A 47 8.25 -9.54 6.13
CA SER A 47 9.60 -9.62 6.69
C SER A 47 9.80 -10.91 7.51
N LYS A 48 8.84 -11.24 8.39
CA LYS A 48 8.94 -12.45 9.22
C LYS A 48 8.79 -13.74 8.41
N ALA A 49 7.95 -13.73 7.39
CA ALA A 49 7.82 -14.82 6.43
C ALA A 49 9.13 -15.05 5.68
N GLY A 50 9.79 -13.97 5.21
CA GLY A 50 11.10 -14.03 4.58
C GLY A 50 12.20 -14.60 5.47
N GLU A 51 12.25 -14.22 6.74
CA GLU A 51 13.19 -14.81 7.71
C GLU A 51 12.97 -16.33 7.87
N THR A 52 11.70 -16.76 7.88
CA THR A 52 11.34 -18.17 8.02
C THR A 52 11.68 -18.97 6.75
N ALA A 53 11.40 -18.41 5.57
CA ALA A 53 11.76 -19.02 4.29
C ALA A 53 13.28 -19.13 4.11
N GLY A 54 14.03 -18.10 4.51
CA GLY A 54 15.49 -18.11 4.49
C GLY A 54 16.10 -19.18 5.40
N ARG A 55 15.63 -19.27 6.66
CA ARG A 55 16.07 -20.33 7.59
C ARG A 55 15.74 -21.73 7.06
N ARG A 56 14.56 -21.92 6.48
CA ARG A 56 14.17 -23.18 5.86
C ARG A 56 15.09 -23.54 4.69
N TYR A 57 15.39 -22.59 3.80
CA TYR A 57 16.29 -22.82 2.69
C TYR A 57 17.70 -23.23 3.18
N SER A 58 18.26 -22.54 4.16
CA SER A 58 19.57 -22.91 4.75
C SER A 58 19.57 -24.34 5.32
N ALA A 59 18.56 -24.71 6.10
CA ALA A 59 18.42 -26.07 6.63
C ALA A 59 18.27 -27.14 5.52
N ASN A 60 17.54 -26.80 4.45
CA ASN A 60 17.38 -27.69 3.30
C ASN A 60 18.69 -27.86 2.52
N VAL A 61 19.52 -26.81 2.40
CA VAL A 61 20.87 -26.90 1.83
C VAL A 61 21.72 -27.90 2.64
N GLU A 62 21.75 -27.78 3.97
CA GLU A 62 22.50 -28.70 4.83
C GLU A 62 22.02 -30.15 4.68
N THR A 63 20.69 -30.36 4.65
CA THR A 63 20.08 -31.69 4.52
C THR A 63 20.35 -32.31 3.14
N PHE A 64 20.37 -31.48 2.09
CA PHE A 64 20.74 -31.90 0.73
C PHE A 64 22.21 -32.35 0.67
N MET A 65 23.13 -31.63 1.30
CA MET A 65 24.56 -31.96 1.29
C MET A 65 24.88 -33.30 1.94
N ILE A 66 24.05 -33.77 2.88
CA ILE A 66 24.16 -35.11 3.50
C ILE A 66 23.32 -36.18 2.78
N GLY A 67 22.75 -35.86 1.60
CA GLY A 67 22.00 -36.78 0.75
C GLY A 67 20.60 -37.15 1.28
N LYS A 68 20.06 -36.39 2.24
CA LYS A 68 18.76 -36.67 2.88
C LYS A 68 17.59 -35.84 2.31
N LEU A 69 17.86 -34.98 1.33
CA LEU A 69 16.86 -34.16 0.65
C LEU A 69 17.05 -34.29 -0.87
N SER A 70 15.97 -34.28 -1.65
CA SER A 70 16.07 -34.31 -3.11
C SER A 70 16.43 -32.93 -3.70
N VAL A 71 16.94 -32.92 -4.93
CA VAL A 71 17.17 -31.67 -5.68
C VAL A 71 15.86 -30.90 -5.89
N LEU A 72 14.74 -31.61 -6.08
CA LEU A 72 13.43 -30.99 -6.27
C LEU A 72 12.98 -30.23 -5.02
N ASP A 73 13.08 -30.86 -3.84
CA ASP A 73 12.72 -30.22 -2.56
C ASP A 73 13.63 -29.03 -2.23
N LEU A 74 14.92 -29.11 -2.62
CA LEU A 74 15.84 -27.99 -2.48
C LEU A 74 15.44 -26.83 -3.39
N ASN A 75 15.08 -27.11 -4.64
CA ASN A 75 14.64 -26.10 -5.61
C ASN A 75 13.34 -25.43 -5.15
N ASP A 76 12.37 -26.20 -4.67
CA ASP A 76 11.12 -25.66 -4.12
C ASP A 76 11.38 -24.72 -2.95
N SER A 77 12.33 -25.07 -2.06
CA SER A 77 12.69 -24.19 -0.94
C SER A 77 13.43 -22.94 -1.39
N HIS A 78 14.25 -23.03 -2.44
CA HIS A 78 14.94 -21.89 -3.04
C HIS A 78 13.94 -20.90 -3.66
N ILE A 79 13.02 -21.40 -4.48
CA ILE A 79 11.97 -20.58 -5.12
C ILE A 79 11.14 -19.85 -4.07
N ARG A 80 10.67 -20.56 -3.03
CA ARG A 80 9.89 -19.95 -1.94
C ARG A 80 10.66 -18.87 -1.18
N ASN A 81 11.97 -19.05 -1.02
CA ASN A 81 12.82 -18.03 -0.40
C ASN A 81 12.88 -16.77 -1.28
N ASP A 82 13.08 -16.91 -2.58
CA ASP A 82 13.11 -15.76 -3.49
C ASP A 82 11.74 -15.08 -3.62
N GLU A 83 10.66 -15.84 -3.72
CA GLU A 83 9.28 -15.32 -3.70
C GLU A 83 9.02 -14.49 -2.45
N SER A 84 9.43 -14.97 -1.27
CA SER A 84 9.24 -14.23 -0.01
C SER A 84 10.00 -12.89 0.03
N ARG A 85 11.16 -12.81 -0.64
CA ARG A 85 11.96 -11.57 -0.74
C ARG A 85 11.30 -10.58 -1.68
N CYS A 86 10.82 -11.06 -2.83
CA CYS A 86 10.03 -10.26 -3.77
C CYS A 86 8.76 -9.71 -3.11
N ASP A 87 8.05 -10.55 -2.34
CA ASP A 87 6.86 -10.15 -1.60
C ASP A 87 7.18 -9.06 -0.58
N TYR A 88 8.24 -9.20 0.20
CA TYR A 88 8.67 -8.15 1.13
C TYR A 88 8.95 -6.81 0.44
N ILE A 89 9.64 -6.83 -0.70
CA ILE A 89 9.89 -5.62 -1.51
C ILE A 89 8.57 -5.02 -2.00
N ASN A 90 7.63 -5.86 -2.46
CA ASN A 90 6.33 -5.41 -2.92
C ASN A 90 5.50 -4.77 -1.79
N GLN A 91 5.51 -5.36 -0.59
CA GLN A 91 4.82 -4.77 0.57
C GLN A 91 5.43 -3.42 0.98
N LEU A 92 6.76 -3.28 0.91
CA LEU A 92 7.44 -2.01 1.15
C LEU A 92 7.08 -0.96 0.09
N PHE A 93 7.07 -1.35 -1.18
CA PHE A 93 6.68 -0.47 -2.27
C PHE A 93 5.26 0.06 -2.05
N GLN A 94 4.31 -0.81 -1.73
CA GLN A 94 2.93 -0.42 -1.45
C GLN A 94 2.81 0.51 -0.25
N TYR A 95 3.58 0.26 0.82
CA TYR A 95 3.63 1.15 1.99
C TYR A 95 3.99 2.58 1.59
N TRP A 96 5.08 2.74 0.84
CA TRP A 96 5.53 4.05 0.39
C TRP A 96 4.57 4.68 -0.61
N TYR A 97 4.01 3.88 -1.51
CA TYR A 97 3.01 4.34 -2.46
C TYR A 97 1.80 4.96 -1.73
N TYR A 98 1.20 4.26 -0.77
CA TYR A 98 0.09 4.78 0.01
C TYR A 98 0.47 5.98 0.89
N TYR A 99 1.65 5.95 1.50
CA TYR A 99 2.17 7.08 2.29
C TYR A 99 2.21 8.37 1.47
N TYR A 100 2.82 8.33 0.28
CA TYR A 100 2.94 9.52 -0.57
C TYR A 100 1.62 9.91 -1.25
N GLN A 101 0.72 8.95 -1.50
CA GLN A 101 -0.62 9.24 -1.98
C GLN A 101 -1.46 9.99 -0.94
N LEU A 102 -1.43 9.58 0.34
CA LEU A 102 -2.11 10.33 1.41
C LEU A 102 -1.50 11.71 1.62
N ARG A 103 -0.17 11.81 1.52
CA ARG A 103 0.56 13.06 1.67
C ARG A 103 0.22 14.07 0.57
N SER A 104 0.03 13.63 -0.67
CA SER A 104 -0.37 14.49 -1.78
C SER A 104 -1.82 14.97 -1.66
N LEU A 105 -2.73 14.13 -1.14
CA LEU A 105 -4.14 14.47 -0.97
C LEU A 105 -4.39 15.38 0.24
N THR A 106 -3.74 15.11 1.36
CA THR A 106 -4.02 15.82 2.63
C THR A 106 -3.11 17.02 2.87
N LEU A 107 -2.00 17.12 2.13
CA LEU A 107 -0.92 18.07 2.38
C LEU A 107 -0.35 18.01 3.81
N THR A 108 -0.52 16.86 4.46
CA THR A 108 0.00 16.55 5.79
C THR A 108 0.79 15.25 5.75
N ASP A 109 1.70 15.08 6.71
CA ASP A 109 2.38 13.83 6.94
C ASP A 109 1.42 12.84 7.65
N PRO A 110 1.11 11.67 7.06
CA PRO A 110 0.13 10.73 7.63
C PRO A 110 0.54 10.12 8.99
N CYS A 111 1.83 10.10 9.32
CA CYS A 111 2.35 9.48 10.54
C CYS A 111 2.41 10.46 11.71
N THR A 112 2.57 11.75 11.43
CA THR A 112 2.79 12.81 12.43
C THR A 112 1.67 13.84 12.47
N GLY A 113 0.78 13.84 11.48
CA GLY A 113 -0.29 14.83 11.30
C GLY A 113 0.21 16.24 10.99
N ARG A 114 1.51 16.41 10.71
CA ARG A 114 2.11 17.73 10.52
C ARG A 114 1.88 18.23 9.09
N PRO A 115 1.54 19.52 8.89
CA PRO A 115 1.48 20.10 7.55
C PRO A 115 2.83 20.03 6.84
N LEU A 116 2.81 19.78 5.53
CA LEU A 116 4.02 19.75 4.69
C LEU A 116 4.79 21.06 4.69
N THR A 117 4.07 22.18 4.82
CA THR A 117 4.67 23.51 4.93
C THR A 117 5.69 23.58 6.07
N SER A 118 5.41 22.93 7.21
CA SER A 118 6.31 22.90 8.38
C SER A 118 7.63 22.17 8.10
N GLU A 119 7.64 21.23 7.15
CA GLU A 119 8.84 20.49 6.73
C GLU A 119 9.68 21.32 5.75
N ILE A 120 9.03 21.98 4.79
CA ILE A 120 9.70 22.89 3.84
C ILE A 120 10.46 23.99 4.58
N TYR A 121 9.83 24.62 5.58
CA TYR A 121 10.49 25.65 6.40
C TYR A 121 11.69 25.13 7.20
N ARG A 122 11.74 23.82 7.50
CA ARG A 122 12.89 23.21 8.19
C ARG A 122 14.08 22.98 7.26
N LEU A 123 13.82 22.68 5.98
CA LEU A 123 14.87 22.38 4.99
C LEU A 123 15.57 23.62 4.44
N VAL A 124 14.95 24.79 4.55
CA VAL A 124 15.46 26.07 4.02
C VAL A 124 16.34 26.81 5.05
N ARG A 125 16.49 26.28 6.26
CA ARG A 125 17.29 26.87 7.35
C ARG A 125 18.55 26.06 7.60
#